data_AF-A0A0L0MKG2-F1
#
_entry.id   AF-A0A0L0MKG2-F1
#
_cell.length_a   1.000
_cell.length_b   1.000
_cell.length_c   1.000
_cell.angle_alpha   90.00
_cell.angle_beta   90.00
_cell.angle_gamma   90.00
#
_symmetry.space_group_name_H-M   'P 1'
#
loop_
_entity.id
_entity.type
_entity.pdbx_description
1 polymer ?
#
loop_
_entity_poly.entity_id
_entity_poly.type
_entity_poly.pdbx_seq_one_letter_code
_entity_poly.pdbx_strand_id
1 'polypeptide(L)'
;MIKLGCYNATSSTGLVLPLPQNTFHDIPIDAIYFDDGVRILPENRVMQRPKNELERKQELHQKASLEQEINTINKPYDEWLAQCEIKKCYLINAKYYGVDTYVPETIEDHQTYYSPVPFKVSVEIRLKYKALPDDDFSVEQIREHKNLKPWHDENKNIIFSSEKTQINGQDVYYIRFNFFNNRIVKTTNTGDLLESKEALAGYDIYRCYIESKDQSLSLTPPPQIINENSLQFLTNKKQEFQQLQQSIATNFIQFPLYTIEDLLKLSNGAKKIYLFSFNVQKREKLIELPSSSEPYLAIRDWKRENNLFSSPTLIAEGEYEEHFVKDLFTIVININSVITQKFEIPFKFKIISHCFETDHTDYILLCNDQLFKNNLVKEYVNICKNWLSNCEIKYSCYYTVNEIRNKFGRSSRWLYDENGGSHYYEYVKGIFFDDWYIDGKTCDRIYNEFLSRNRPPQKPKELD
;
A
#
# COMPACT_ATOMS: atom_id res chain seq x y z
N MET A 1 -50.92 -5.17 -11.45
CA MET A 1 -50.86 -6.61 -11.13
C MET A 1 -51.45 -7.38 -12.31
N ILE A 2 -50.61 -7.87 -13.22
CA ILE A 2 -51.06 -8.73 -14.32
C ILE A 2 -51.06 -10.16 -13.78
N LYS A 3 -52.24 -10.77 -13.63
CA LYS A 3 -52.34 -12.21 -13.35
C LYS A 3 -51.92 -12.97 -14.61
N LEU A 4 -50.73 -13.55 -14.60
CA LEU A 4 -50.32 -14.60 -15.54
C LEU A 4 -51.15 -15.87 -15.23
N GLY A 5 -52.42 -15.83 -15.63
CA GLY A 5 -53.38 -16.93 -15.56
C GLY A 5 -53.98 -17.29 -16.92
N CYS A 6 -53.46 -16.70 -18.01
CA CYS A 6 -53.86 -17.04 -19.37
C CYS A 6 -52.98 -18.20 -19.88
N TYR A 7 -53.12 -19.35 -19.23
CA TYR A 7 -52.49 -20.59 -19.67
C TYR A 7 -53.31 -21.12 -20.86
N ASN A 8 -52.98 -20.69 -22.08
CA ASN A 8 -53.36 -21.46 -23.27
C ASN A 8 -52.47 -22.71 -23.29
N ALA A 9 -52.86 -23.73 -22.53
CA ALA A 9 -52.30 -25.08 -22.63
C ALA A 9 -52.76 -25.72 -23.94
N THR A 10 -52.14 -25.36 -25.06
CA THR A 10 -51.93 -26.32 -26.13
C THR A 10 -50.47 -26.75 -26.05
N SER A 11 -50.17 -28.00 -26.39
CA SER A 11 -48.81 -28.55 -26.35
C SER A 11 -47.83 -27.87 -27.33
N SER A 12 -48.29 -26.86 -28.07
CA SER A 12 -47.55 -26.05 -29.03
C SER A 12 -47.21 -24.64 -28.54
N THR A 13 -47.70 -24.18 -27.38
CA THR A 13 -47.41 -22.83 -26.87
C THR A 13 -46.17 -22.83 -25.97
N GLY A 14 -45.04 -22.33 -26.48
CA GLY A 14 -43.81 -22.13 -25.72
C GLY A 14 -43.53 -20.66 -25.46
N LEU A 15 -42.94 -20.33 -24.31
CA LEU A 15 -42.30 -19.04 -24.07
C LEU A 15 -40.84 -19.16 -24.53
N VAL A 16 -40.35 -18.27 -25.41
CA VAL A 16 -38.94 -18.31 -25.85
C VAL A 16 -38.13 -17.32 -25.03
N LEU A 17 -37.14 -17.81 -24.29
CA LEU A 17 -36.13 -17.03 -23.56
C LEU A 17 -34.72 -17.46 -23.99
N PRO A 18 -33.75 -16.55 -24.19
CA PRO A 18 -33.82 -15.15 -24.57
C PRO A 18 -33.34 -14.89 -26.03
N LEU A 19 -33.69 -13.71 -26.56
CA LEU A 19 -33.20 -13.21 -27.85
C LEU A 19 -31.72 -12.86 -27.80
N PRO A 20 -31.03 -12.87 -28.96
CA PRO A 20 -29.65 -12.44 -29.09
C PRO A 20 -29.47 -10.91 -29.09
N GLN A 21 -30.53 -10.10 -29.26
CA GLN A 21 -30.48 -8.66 -29.01
C GLN A 21 -31.34 -8.33 -27.79
N ASN A 22 -30.72 -7.69 -26.81
CA ASN A 22 -31.37 -7.21 -25.59
C ASN A 22 -32.27 -6.00 -25.86
N THR A 23 -32.34 -5.46 -27.09
CA THR A 23 -33.10 -4.25 -27.43
C THR A 23 -33.77 -4.33 -28.82
N PHE A 24 -34.91 -3.65 -28.99
CA PHE A 24 -35.59 -3.41 -30.27
C PHE A 24 -36.04 -1.95 -30.35
N HIS A 25 -35.59 -1.21 -31.37
CA HIS A 25 -35.75 0.25 -31.44
C HIS A 25 -35.37 0.94 -30.11
N ASP A 26 -34.20 0.57 -29.56
CA ASP A 26 -33.67 1.07 -28.27
C ASP A 26 -34.49 0.71 -27.01
N ILE A 27 -35.53 -0.12 -27.14
CA ILE A 27 -36.33 -0.61 -26.01
C ILE A 27 -35.82 -1.98 -25.58
N PRO A 28 -35.41 -2.19 -24.31
CA PRO A 28 -34.95 -3.48 -23.86
C PRO A 28 -36.06 -4.53 -23.87
N ILE A 29 -35.79 -5.73 -24.41
CA ILE A 29 -36.76 -6.83 -24.48
C ILE A 29 -36.33 -7.93 -23.51
N ASP A 30 -37.21 -8.25 -22.57
CA ASP A 30 -36.98 -9.30 -21.57
C ASP A 30 -37.73 -10.60 -21.91
N ALA A 31 -38.83 -10.54 -22.66
CA ALA A 31 -39.57 -11.73 -23.11
C ALA A 31 -40.35 -11.51 -24.42
N ILE A 32 -40.59 -12.59 -25.19
CA ILE A 32 -41.49 -12.59 -26.35
C ILE A 32 -42.59 -13.63 -26.19
N TYR A 33 -43.80 -13.29 -26.65
CA TYR A 33 -44.93 -14.20 -26.77
C TYR A 33 -45.51 -14.21 -28.19
N PHE A 34 -45.83 -15.40 -28.71
CA PHE A 34 -46.45 -15.62 -30.01
C PHE A 34 -47.86 -16.21 -29.81
N ASP A 35 -48.87 -15.64 -30.46
CA ASP A 35 -50.29 -15.97 -30.19
C ASP A 35 -50.78 -17.32 -30.72
N ASP A 36 -49.98 -18.04 -31.52
CA ASP A 36 -50.29 -19.38 -32.05
C ASP A 36 -49.15 -20.41 -31.80
N GLY A 37 -48.33 -20.16 -30.78
CA GLY A 37 -47.33 -21.11 -30.28
C GLY A 37 -45.96 -21.07 -30.97
N VAL A 38 -45.02 -21.83 -30.41
CA VAL A 38 -43.60 -21.85 -30.80
C VAL A 38 -43.25 -23.22 -31.34
N ARG A 39 -42.53 -23.28 -32.47
CA ARG A 39 -41.83 -24.51 -32.89
C ARG A 39 -40.34 -24.38 -32.62
N ILE A 40 -39.79 -25.38 -31.95
CA ILE A 40 -38.37 -25.47 -31.57
C ILE A 40 -37.52 -25.55 -32.84
N LEU A 41 -36.48 -24.70 -32.92
CA LEU A 41 -35.50 -24.72 -34.00
C LEU A 41 -34.66 -26.02 -33.97
N PRO A 42 -34.25 -26.56 -35.13
CA PRO A 42 -33.37 -27.73 -35.16
C PRO A 42 -32.04 -27.46 -34.46
N GLU A 43 -31.55 -28.44 -33.70
CA GLU A 43 -30.49 -28.39 -32.67
C GLU A 43 -29.10 -27.89 -33.13
N ASN A 44 -28.88 -27.66 -34.42
CA ASN A 44 -27.55 -27.41 -34.98
C ASN A 44 -26.95 -26.01 -34.72
N ARG A 45 -27.60 -25.12 -33.97
CA ARG A 45 -27.02 -23.82 -33.54
C ARG A 45 -26.82 -23.67 -32.03
N VAL A 46 -27.31 -24.63 -31.23
CA VAL A 46 -27.29 -24.54 -29.77
C VAL A 46 -25.89 -24.81 -29.21
N MET A 47 -25.01 -25.55 -29.91
CA MET A 47 -23.64 -25.85 -29.44
C MET A 47 -22.59 -24.77 -29.76
N GLN A 48 -22.85 -23.82 -30.66
CA GLN A 48 -21.94 -22.70 -30.90
C GLN A 48 -22.04 -21.60 -29.83
N ARG A 49 -23.22 -21.45 -29.20
CA ARG A 49 -23.44 -20.45 -28.12
C ARG A 49 -22.62 -20.73 -26.85
N PRO A 50 -22.63 -21.93 -26.24
CA PRO A 50 -21.88 -22.22 -25.02
C PRO A 50 -20.37 -22.08 -25.23
N LYS A 51 -19.87 -22.48 -26.41
CA LYS A 51 -18.45 -22.37 -26.73
C LYS A 51 -18.01 -20.90 -26.83
N ASN A 52 -18.77 -20.09 -27.56
CA ASN A 52 -18.48 -18.65 -27.71
C ASN A 52 -18.71 -17.87 -26.40
N GLU A 53 -19.66 -18.31 -25.55
CA GLU A 53 -19.92 -17.70 -24.24
C GLU A 53 -18.84 -18.06 -23.21
N LEU A 54 -18.31 -19.29 -23.27
CA LEU A 54 -17.17 -19.72 -22.46
C LEU A 54 -15.89 -18.97 -22.85
N GLU A 55 -15.60 -18.87 -24.16
CA GLU A 55 -14.48 -18.08 -24.68
C GLU A 55 -14.60 -16.60 -24.26
N ARG A 56 -15.81 -16.03 -24.31
CA ARG A 56 -16.08 -14.66 -23.83
C ARG A 56 -15.88 -14.48 -22.33
N LYS A 57 -16.31 -15.44 -21.51
CA LYS A 57 -16.07 -15.41 -20.06
C LYS A 57 -14.58 -15.49 -19.74
N GLN A 58 -13.82 -16.26 -20.53
CA GLN A 58 -12.36 -16.34 -20.41
C GLN A 58 -11.70 -15.00 -20.78
N GLU A 59 -12.10 -14.37 -21.88
CA GLU A 59 -11.59 -13.05 -22.29
C GLU A 59 -11.91 -11.94 -21.27
N LEU A 60 -13.11 -11.94 -20.69
CA LEU A 60 -13.50 -11.00 -19.63
C LEU A 60 -12.72 -11.22 -18.32
N HIS A 61 -12.49 -12.48 -17.94
CA HIS A 61 -11.63 -12.80 -16.80
C HIS A 61 -10.19 -12.37 -17.03
N GLN A 62 -9.66 -12.58 -18.24
CA GLN A 62 -8.31 -12.15 -18.61
C GLN A 62 -8.19 -10.62 -18.57
N LYS A 63 -9.22 -9.89 -19.03
CA LYS A 63 -9.28 -8.43 -18.91
C LYS A 63 -9.24 -7.98 -17.45
N ALA A 64 -10.06 -8.56 -16.58
CA ALA A 64 -10.11 -8.20 -15.16
C ALA A 64 -8.77 -8.48 -14.45
N SER A 65 -8.12 -9.61 -14.75
CA SER A 65 -6.80 -9.95 -14.23
C SER A 65 -5.73 -8.93 -14.65
N LEU A 66 -5.69 -8.58 -15.94
CA LEU A 66 -4.75 -7.58 -16.47
C LEU A 66 -4.98 -6.19 -15.85
N GLU A 67 -6.24 -5.80 -15.65
CA GLU A 67 -6.60 -4.53 -15.01
C GLU A 67 -6.15 -4.48 -13.54
N GLN A 68 -6.31 -5.58 -12.80
CA GLN A 68 -5.83 -5.70 -11.43
C GLN A 68 -4.30 -5.64 -11.33
N GLU A 69 -3.58 -6.31 -12.22
CA GLU A 69 -2.11 -6.23 -12.31
C GLU A 69 -1.63 -4.81 -12.59
N ILE A 70 -2.25 -4.11 -13.56
CA ILE A 70 -1.91 -2.72 -13.90
C ILE A 70 -2.16 -1.78 -12.71
N ASN A 71 -3.30 -1.93 -12.02
CA ASN A 71 -3.66 -1.09 -10.88
C ASN A 71 -2.72 -1.29 -9.69
N THR A 72 -2.26 -2.52 -9.46
CA THR A 72 -1.32 -2.85 -8.38
C THR A 72 0.04 -2.18 -8.59
N ILE A 73 0.49 -2.05 -9.85
CA ILE A 73 1.79 -1.44 -10.19
C ILE A 73 1.72 0.10 -10.25
N ASN A 74 0.59 0.70 -10.65
CA ASN A 74 0.44 2.18 -10.69
C ASN A 74 0.29 2.81 -9.29
N LYS A 75 -0.37 2.10 -8.37
CA LYS A 75 -0.70 2.61 -7.02
C LYS A 75 0.53 3.07 -6.19
N PRO A 76 1.66 2.35 -6.14
CA PRO A 76 2.87 2.79 -5.44
C PRO A 76 3.46 4.10 -5.95
N TYR A 77 3.31 4.39 -7.24
CA TYR A 77 3.86 5.60 -7.87
C TYR A 77 2.99 6.83 -7.59
N ASP A 78 1.67 6.68 -7.73
CA ASP A 78 0.72 7.74 -7.41
C ASP A 78 0.72 8.07 -5.90
N GLU A 79 0.90 7.05 -5.05
CA GLU A 79 1.08 7.24 -3.61
C GLU A 79 2.38 7.98 -3.28
N TRP A 80 3.49 7.69 -3.97
CA TRP A 80 4.73 8.45 -3.81
C TRP A 80 4.57 9.91 -4.23
N LEU A 81 3.92 10.19 -5.36
CA LEU A 81 3.62 11.56 -5.80
C LEU A 81 2.75 12.31 -4.79
N ALA A 82 1.79 11.62 -4.17
CA ALA A 82 0.94 12.19 -3.12
C ALA A 82 1.71 12.47 -1.81
N GLN A 83 2.83 11.78 -1.58
CA GLN A 83 3.68 11.88 -0.39
C GLN A 83 4.85 12.87 -0.51
N CYS A 84 5.04 13.52 -1.67
CA CYS A 84 6.06 14.55 -1.85
C CYS A 84 6.08 15.54 -0.67
N GLU A 85 7.19 15.54 0.09
CA GLU A 85 7.27 16.23 1.37
C GLU A 85 7.30 17.76 1.22
N ILE A 86 7.64 18.25 0.03
CA ILE A 86 7.85 19.67 -0.25
C ILE A 86 6.82 20.06 -1.29
N LYS A 87 5.78 20.78 -0.85
CA LYS A 87 4.73 21.26 -1.74
C LYS A 87 5.22 22.47 -2.55
N LYS A 88 4.55 22.77 -3.66
CA LYS A 88 4.80 23.98 -4.46
C LYS A 88 4.79 25.24 -3.57
N CYS A 89 5.78 26.10 -3.75
CA CYS A 89 6.05 27.32 -2.98
C CYS A 89 6.28 27.10 -1.48
N TYR A 90 6.77 25.92 -1.09
CA TYR A 90 7.10 25.62 0.30
C TYR A 90 8.55 25.98 0.63
N LEU A 91 8.76 26.60 1.79
CA LEU A 91 10.07 27.03 2.29
C LEU A 91 10.60 25.97 3.26
N ILE A 92 11.69 25.30 2.90
CA ILE A 92 12.35 24.35 3.80
C ILE A 92 13.42 25.09 4.60
N ASN A 93 13.34 24.98 5.92
CA ASN A 93 14.36 25.47 6.83
C ASN A 93 15.43 24.38 7.03
N ALA A 94 16.54 24.45 6.29
CA ALA A 94 17.74 23.72 6.69
C ALA A 94 18.49 24.59 7.73
N LYS A 95 18.28 24.31 9.02
CA LYS A 95 19.01 24.98 10.10
C LYS A 95 20.39 24.34 10.25
N TYR A 96 21.41 25.01 9.72
CA TYR A 96 22.79 24.69 10.00
C TYR A 96 23.17 25.27 11.36
N TYR A 97 23.18 24.44 12.40
CA TYR A 97 23.85 24.81 13.64
C TYR A 97 25.34 24.62 13.43
N GLY A 98 26.02 25.65 12.92
CA GLY A 98 27.47 25.74 13.09
C GLY A 98 27.74 25.65 14.59
N VAL A 99 28.29 24.53 15.03
CA VAL A 99 28.58 24.28 16.44
C VAL A 99 29.61 25.32 16.85
N ASP A 100 29.31 26.12 17.88
CA ASP A 100 30.17 27.19 18.42
C ASP A 100 31.43 26.63 19.14
N THR A 101 31.89 25.41 18.82
CA THR A 101 33.01 24.77 19.52
C THR A 101 33.89 23.98 18.57
N TYR A 102 35.12 24.48 18.35
CA TYR A 102 36.40 23.75 18.34
C TYR A 102 36.53 22.38 17.64
N VAL A 103 35.68 22.04 16.66
CA VAL A 103 35.89 20.86 15.81
C VAL A 103 36.13 21.34 14.37
N PRO A 104 37.30 21.08 13.76
CA PRO A 104 37.61 21.52 12.40
C PRO A 104 37.01 20.60 11.32
N GLU A 105 36.06 19.74 11.68
CA GLU A 105 35.45 18.81 10.73
C GLU A 105 34.36 19.53 9.93
N THR A 106 34.48 19.45 8.61
CA THR A 106 33.46 19.86 7.65
C THR A 106 32.17 19.12 7.96
N ILE A 107 31.20 19.80 8.55
CA ILE A 107 29.83 19.29 8.57
C ILE A 107 29.41 19.26 7.09
N GLU A 108 29.17 18.05 6.58
CA GLU A 108 28.62 17.83 5.24
C GLU A 108 27.17 17.40 5.43
N ASP A 109 26.24 18.21 4.93
CA ASP A 109 24.83 17.83 4.82
C ASP A 109 24.53 17.50 3.38
N HIS A 110 24.04 16.29 3.15
CA HIS A 110 23.79 15.72 1.83
C HIS A 110 22.29 15.60 1.59
N GLN A 111 21.66 16.70 1.20
CA GLN A 111 20.24 16.66 0.86
C GLN A 111 20.05 16.46 -0.65
N THR A 112 19.26 15.46 -1.02
CA THR A 112 18.85 15.23 -2.41
C THR A 112 17.34 15.40 -2.53
N TYR A 113 16.93 16.08 -3.60
CA TYR A 113 15.55 16.37 -3.93
C TYR A 113 15.20 15.72 -5.28
N TYR A 114 14.03 15.12 -5.40
CA TYR A 114 13.56 14.40 -6.58
C TYR A 114 12.24 14.96 -7.11
N SER A 115 12.05 14.87 -8.43
CA SER A 115 10.81 15.20 -9.12
C SER A 115 10.67 14.41 -10.43
N PRO A 116 9.46 14.04 -10.87
CA PRO A 116 9.24 13.37 -12.17
C PRO A 116 9.42 14.31 -13.37
N VAL A 117 9.55 15.61 -13.16
CA VAL A 117 9.71 16.63 -14.21
C VAL A 117 10.84 17.59 -13.87
N PRO A 118 11.41 18.30 -14.86
CA PRO A 118 12.44 19.30 -14.58
C PRO A 118 11.93 20.35 -13.58
N PHE A 119 12.76 20.70 -12.61
CA PHE A 119 12.44 21.72 -11.61
C PHE A 119 13.63 22.61 -11.30
N LYS A 120 13.34 23.74 -10.64
CA LYS A 120 14.33 24.68 -10.14
C LYS A 120 14.12 24.91 -8.65
N VAL A 121 15.21 25.08 -7.94
CA VAL A 121 15.21 25.42 -6.52
C VAL A 121 15.91 26.75 -6.32
N SER A 122 15.25 27.67 -5.63
CA SER A 122 15.88 28.89 -5.13
C SER A 122 16.43 28.63 -3.73
N VAL A 123 17.71 28.94 -3.55
CA VAL A 123 18.44 28.80 -2.29
C VAL A 123 18.74 30.19 -1.74
N GLU A 124 18.06 30.59 -0.66
CA GLU A 124 18.41 31.81 0.09
C GLU A 124 19.48 31.48 1.14
N ILE A 125 20.65 32.09 1.01
CA ILE A 125 21.77 31.92 1.93
C ILE A 125 21.80 33.06 2.94
N ARG A 126 21.94 32.71 4.23
CA ARG A 126 22.27 33.67 5.28
C ARG A 126 23.64 33.39 5.87
N LEU A 127 24.42 34.46 5.99
CA LEU A 127 25.81 34.46 6.46
C LEU A 127 25.90 34.92 7.93
N LYS A 128 26.72 34.24 8.73
CA LYS A 128 27.10 34.63 10.09
C LYS A 128 28.58 34.97 10.06
N TYR A 129 28.94 36.07 10.70
CA TYR A 129 30.34 36.47 10.83
C TYR A 129 31.09 35.42 11.67
N LYS A 130 32.25 34.98 11.19
CA LYS A 130 33.14 34.10 11.93
C LYS A 130 33.93 34.94 12.92
N ALA A 131 33.64 34.80 14.21
CA ALA A 131 34.44 35.48 15.23
C ALA A 131 35.90 35.03 15.09
N LEU A 132 36.80 35.98 14.83
CA LEU A 132 38.23 35.69 14.84
C LEU A 132 38.64 35.35 16.28
N PRO A 133 39.52 34.37 16.50
CA PRO A 133 39.81 33.87 17.85
C PRO A 133 40.38 34.91 18.82
N ASP A 134 40.95 36.02 18.33
CA ASP A 134 41.80 36.90 19.15
C ASP A 134 41.51 38.42 19.07
N ASP A 135 40.39 38.87 18.47
CA ASP A 135 40.11 40.31 18.40
C ASP A 135 38.92 40.75 19.29
N ASP A 136 39.23 41.56 20.30
CA ASP A 136 38.31 42.35 21.14
C ASP A 136 37.60 43.43 20.31
N PHE A 137 36.72 43.04 19.39
CA PHE A 137 35.86 43.99 18.69
C PHE A 137 34.79 44.55 19.63
N SER A 138 34.66 45.88 19.68
CA SER A 138 33.55 46.50 20.40
C SER A 138 32.21 46.21 19.70
N VAL A 139 31.11 46.22 20.46
CA VAL A 139 29.75 46.00 19.92
C VAL A 139 29.42 47.00 18.81
N GLU A 140 29.95 48.23 18.86
CA GLU A 140 29.85 49.21 17.77
C GLU A 140 30.61 48.79 16.51
N GLN A 141 31.83 48.26 16.62
CA GLN A 141 32.62 47.81 15.46
C GLN A 141 31.97 46.61 14.76
N ILE A 142 31.37 45.68 15.53
CA ILE A 142 30.57 44.58 14.97
C ILE A 142 29.33 45.12 14.24
N ARG A 143 28.70 46.19 14.74
CA ARG A 143 27.56 46.84 14.08
C ARG A 143 27.95 47.59 12.81
N GLU A 144 29.04 48.34 12.82
CA GLU A 144 29.56 49.03 11.63
C GLU A 144 30.01 48.03 10.56
N HIS A 145 30.69 46.94 10.93
CA HIS A 145 31.11 45.91 9.98
C HIS A 145 29.93 45.15 9.36
N LYS A 146 28.86 44.88 10.13
CA LYS A 146 27.58 44.35 9.61
C LYS A 146 26.91 45.30 8.60
N ASN A 147 27.16 46.60 8.71
CA ASN A 147 26.60 47.61 7.83
C ASN A 147 27.46 47.90 6.59
N LEU A 148 28.77 47.58 6.60
CA LEU A 148 29.74 48.07 5.60
C LEU A 148 30.02 47.14 4.40
N LYS A 149 29.66 45.86 4.44
CA LYS A 149 29.70 45.00 3.25
C LYS A 149 28.47 44.10 3.17
N PRO A 150 27.32 44.62 2.72
CA PRO A 150 26.24 43.74 2.31
C PRO A 150 26.79 42.87 1.19
N TRP A 151 26.80 41.56 1.39
CA TRP A 151 26.81 40.63 0.28
C TRP A 151 25.70 41.11 -0.66
N HIS A 152 26.06 41.70 -1.81
CA HIS A 152 25.09 42.29 -2.72
C HIS A 152 24.03 41.23 -3.01
N ASP A 153 22.75 41.62 -2.92
CA ASP A 153 21.57 40.73 -2.95
C ASP A 153 21.59 39.70 -4.11
N GLU A 154 22.34 40.00 -5.18
CA GLU A 154 22.54 39.16 -6.35
C GLU A 154 23.08 37.75 -6.06
N ASN A 155 23.79 37.52 -4.94
CA ASN A 155 24.28 36.18 -4.56
C ASN A 155 23.51 35.55 -3.39
N LYS A 156 22.56 36.27 -2.77
CA LYS A 156 21.76 35.72 -1.65
C LYS A 156 20.83 34.62 -2.11
N ASN A 157 20.28 34.74 -3.31
CA ASN A 157 19.35 33.79 -3.88
C ASN A 157 20.00 33.11 -5.09
N ILE A 158 20.35 31.84 -4.95
CA ILE A 158 20.93 31.06 -6.04
C ILE A 158 19.87 30.13 -6.60
N ILE A 159 19.73 30.09 -7.92
CA ILE A 159 18.77 29.20 -8.58
C ILE A 159 19.53 28.03 -9.19
N PHE A 160 19.26 26.83 -8.69
CA PHE A 160 19.77 25.59 -9.25
C PHE A 160 18.70 24.89 -10.08
N SER A 161 19.09 24.41 -11.26
CA SER A 161 18.21 23.57 -12.10
C SER A 161 18.47 22.09 -11.81
N SER A 162 17.43 21.27 -11.90
CA SER A 162 17.52 19.82 -11.71
C SER A 162 18.30 19.13 -12.82
N GLU A 163 19.09 18.13 -12.45
CA GLU A 163 19.73 17.23 -13.38
C GLU A 163 18.82 16.06 -13.71
N LYS A 164 18.88 15.62 -14.97
CA LYS A 164 18.19 14.41 -15.41
C LYS A 164 19.03 13.20 -15.01
N THR A 165 18.45 12.25 -14.30
CA THR A 165 19.02 10.92 -14.08
C THR A 165 18.00 9.88 -14.52
N GLN A 166 18.45 8.65 -14.65
CA GLN A 166 17.55 7.52 -14.70
C GLN A 166 17.58 6.79 -13.36
N ILE A 167 16.41 6.63 -12.77
CA ILE A 167 16.21 5.74 -11.62
C ILE A 167 15.22 4.69 -12.10
N ASN A 168 15.71 3.45 -12.21
CA ASN A 168 14.91 2.30 -12.67
C ASN A 168 14.28 2.50 -14.06
N GLY A 169 15.04 3.04 -15.02
CA GLY A 169 14.62 3.22 -16.42
C GLY A 169 13.64 4.36 -16.67
N GLN A 170 13.26 5.12 -15.64
CA GLN A 170 12.50 6.36 -15.78
C GLN A 170 13.40 7.58 -15.63
N ASP A 171 13.12 8.58 -16.45
CA ASP A 171 13.71 9.89 -16.32
C ASP A 171 13.19 10.55 -15.04
N VAL A 172 14.08 10.67 -14.06
CA VAL A 172 13.82 11.39 -12.80
C VAL A 172 14.75 12.57 -12.76
N TYR A 173 14.23 13.70 -12.32
CA TYR A 173 15.00 14.91 -12.14
C TYR A 173 15.40 15.02 -10.68
N TYR A 174 16.65 15.38 -10.41
CA TYR A 174 17.16 15.51 -9.05
C TYR A 174 18.07 16.73 -8.87
N ILE A 175 18.18 17.19 -7.63
CA ILE A 175 19.21 18.14 -7.20
C ILE A 175 19.82 17.63 -5.91
N ARG A 176 21.15 17.50 -5.87
CA ARG A 176 21.91 17.15 -4.67
C ARG A 176 22.79 18.32 -4.24
N PHE A 177 22.66 18.71 -2.98
CA PHE A 177 23.49 19.74 -2.36
C PHE A 177 24.41 19.14 -1.30
N ASN A 178 25.65 19.62 -1.29
CA ASN A 178 26.58 19.47 -0.19
C ASN A 178 26.83 20.86 0.41
N PHE A 179 26.42 21.03 1.66
CA PHE A 179 26.69 22.25 2.41
C PHE A 179 27.99 22.10 3.18
N PHE A 180 28.83 23.13 3.12
CA PHE A 180 30.05 23.26 3.91
C PHE A 180 29.98 24.59 4.67
N ASN A 181 30.82 24.74 5.71
CA ASN A 181 30.86 25.93 6.56
C ASN A 181 30.86 27.25 5.77
N ASN A 182 31.62 27.35 4.67
CA ASN A 182 31.72 28.56 3.87
C ASN A 182 31.33 28.39 2.40
N ARG A 183 30.75 27.25 1.98
CA ARG A 183 30.38 27.04 0.57
C ARG A 183 29.23 26.08 0.40
N ILE A 184 28.49 26.23 -0.70
CA ILE A 184 27.45 25.27 -1.12
C ILE A 184 27.88 24.70 -2.46
N VAL A 185 27.77 23.39 -2.57
CA VAL A 185 28.16 22.66 -3.76
C VAL A 185 26.99 21.84 -4.28
N LYS A 186 26.60 22.06 -5.54
CA LYS A 186 25.74 21.15 -6.28
C LYS A 186 26.60 20.02 -6.85
N THR A 187 26.18 18.79 -6.61
CA THR A 187 26.88 17.58 -7.11
C THR A 187 25.99 16.70 -7.96
N THR A 188 26.61 15.83 -8.76
CA THR A 188 25.95 14.69 -9.37
C THR A 188 25.62 13.62 -8.32
N ASN A 189 24.84 12.60 -8.70
CA ASN A 189 24.60 11.42 -7.87
C ASN A 189 25.89 10.65 -7.53
N THR A 190 26.90 10.69 -8.40
CA THR A 190 28.25 10.12 -8.18
C THR A 190 29.15 11.00 -7.31
N GLY A 191 28.72 12.21 -6.96
CA GLY A 191 29.46 13.15 -6.12
C GLY A 191 30.35 14.13 -6.89
N ASP A 192 30.31 14.11 -8.23
CA ASP A 192 31.08 15.04 -9.05
C ASP A 192 30.56 16.47 -8.88
N LEU A 193 31.47 17.42 -8.76
CA LEU A 193 31.17 18.84 -8.63
C LEU A 193 30.55 19.38 -9.92
N LEU A 194 29.32 19.91 -9.84
CA LEU A 194 28.65 20.59 -10.95
C LEU A 194 28.73 22.11 -10.83
N GLU A 195 28.44 22.63 -9.64
CA GLU A 195 28.42 24.06 -9.36
C GLU A 195 28.82 24.29 -7.90
N SER A 196 29.61 25.33 -7.63
CA SER A 196 30.02 25.71 -6.28
C SER A 196 29.85 27.22 -6.10
N LYS A 197 29.40 27.62 -4.91
CA LYS A 197 29.35 29.01 -4.47
C LYS A 197 29.96 29.12 -3.09
N GLU A 198 31.00 29.94 -2.98
CA GLU A 198 31.69 30.22 -1.72
C GLU A 198 31.19 31.54 -1.12
N ALA A 199 31.09 31.58 0.21
CA ALA A 199 30.86 32.79 0.97
C ALA A 199 32.09 33.70 0.94
N LEU A 200 31.91 34.97 1.30
CA LEU A 200 33.04 35.88 1.47
C LEU A 200 33.98 35.39 2.57
N ALA A 201 35.27 35.67 2.41
CA ALA A 201 36.27 35.40 3.44
C ALA A 201 35.84 36.04 4.79
N GLY A 202 35.87 35.23 5.85
CA GLY A 202 35.44 35.64 7.20
C GLY A 202 33.96 35.40 7.54
N TYR A 203 33.19 34.77 6.65
CA TYR A 203 31.77 34.45 6.87
C TYR A 203 31.49 32.95 6.68
N ASP A 204 30.66 32.40 7.57
CA ASP A 204 30.13 31.05 7.48
C ASP A 204 28.64 31.10 7.08
N ILE A 205 28.19 30.09 6.34
CA ILE A 205 26.79 29.84 6.02
C ILE A 205 26.14 29.20 7.24
N TYR A 206 25.17 29.89 7.84
CA TYR A 206 24.48 29.38 9.04
C TYR A 206 23.00 29.02 8.77
N ARG A 207 22.46 29.43 7.63
CA ARG A 207 21.10 29.07 7.24
C ARG A 207 20.91 29.08 5.73
N CYS A 208 20.17 28.08 5.26
CA CYS A 208 19.73 27.96 3.89
C CYS A 208 18.21 27.78 3.85
N TYR A 209 17.54 28.51 2.96
CA TYR A 209 16.13 28.28 2.64
C TYR A 209 15.98 27.76 1.22
N ILE A 210 15.26 26.67 1.07
CA ILE A 210 14.98 26.05 -0.21
C ILE A 210 13.52 26.29 -0.57
N GLU A 211 13.29 26.94 -1.72
CA GLU A 211 11.97 27.18 -2.29
C GLU A 211 11.88 26.53 -3.67
N SER A 212 10.87 25.66 -3.84
CA SER A 212 10.47 25.14 -5.16
C SER A 212 9.23 25.90 -5.64
N LYS A 213 9.37 26.71 -6.69
CA LYS A 213 8.25 27.55 -7.16
C LYS A 213 7.28 26.82 -8.08
N ASP A 214 7.75 25.77 -8.74
CA ASP A 214 7.04 25.19 -9.89
C ASP A 214 6.46 23.80 -9.62
N GLN A 215 7.08 23.02 -8.72
CA GLN A 215 6.77 21.60 -8.54
C GLN A 215 6.84 21.15 -7.07
N SER A 216 6.07 20.12 -6.74
CA SER A 216 6.29 19.40 -5.49
C SER A 216 7.53 18.52 -5.61
N LEU A 217 8.35 18.50 -4.56
CA LEU A 217 9.60 17.73 -4.50
C LEU A 217 9.52 16.68 -3.41
N SER A 218 10.24 15.58 -3.60
CA SER A 218 10.44 14.58 -2.55
C SER A 218 11.90 14.53 -2.09
N LEU A 219 12.11 14.27 -0.80
CA LEU A 219 13.41 13.99 -0.20
C LEU A 219 13.84 12.53 -0.40
N THR A 220 12.90 11.67 -0.78
CA THR A 220 13.15 10.25 -1.07
C THR A 220 13.06 10.00 -2.57
N PRO A 221 13.91 9.11 -3.10
CA PRO A 221 13.77 8.69 -4.50
C PRO A 221 12.43 7.97 -4.68
N PRO A 222 11.87 7.95 -5.90
CA PRO A 222 10.66 7.18 -6.19
C PRO A 222 10.85 5.70 -5.83
N PRO A 223 9.80 5.01 -5.33
CA PRO A 223 9.90 3.63 -4.91
C PRO A 223 10.36 2.72 -6.05
N GLN A 224 11.04 1.63 -5.70
CA GLN A 224 11.52 0.65 -6.67
C GLN A 224 10.35 0.10 -7.49
N ILE A 225 10.37 0.38 -8.79
CA ILE A 225 9.73 -0.48 -9.78
C ILE A 225 10.76 -1.57 -10.07
N ILE A 226 10.35 -2.83 -9.92
CA ILE A 226 11.21 -3.98 -9.60
C ILE A 226 12.32 -4.29 -10.65
N ASN A 227 12.31 -3.67 -11.83
CA ASN A 227 13.44 -3.53 -12.79
C ASN A 227 12.94 -2.92 -14.13
N GLU A 228 13.86 -2.61 -15.06
CA GLU A 228 13.55 -2.20 -16.46
C GLU A 228 12.60 -3.17 -17.18
N ASN A 229 12.67 -4.47 -16.86
CA ASN A 229 11.74 -5.48 -17.37
C ASN A 229 10.30 -5.24 -16.88
N SER A 230 10.09 -4.68 -15.70
CA SER A 230 8.77 -4.44 -15.12
C SER A 230 8.03 -3.28 -15.80
N LEU A 231 8.75 -2.29 -16.35
CA LEU A 231 8.15 -1.18 -17.08
C LEU A 231 7.87 -1.54 -18.54
N GLN A 232 8.79 -2.26 -19.19
CA GLN A 232 8.52 -2.87 -20.49
C GLN A 232 7.36 -3.86 -20.37
N PHE A 233 7.31 -4.64 -19.28
CA PHE A 233 6.19 -5.51 -18.94
C PHE A 233 4.90 -4.71 -18.74
N LEU A 234 4.89 -3.61 -17.96
CA LEU A 234 3.70 -2.76 -17.80
C LEU A 234 3.22 -2.15 -19.12
N THR A 235 4.16 -1.74 -19.98
CA THR A 235 3.86 -1.16 -21.29
C THR A 235 3.28 -2.22 -22.23
N ASN A 236 3.88 -3.42 -22.25
CA ASN A 236 3.38 -4.59 -22.97
C ASN A 236 1.99 -5.00 -22.45
N LYS A 237 1.77 -4.97 -21.12
CA LYS A 237 0.48 -5.28 -20.49
C LYS A 237 -0.60 -4.25 -20.79
N LYS A 238 -0.27 -2.96 -20.86
CA LYS A 238 -1.19 -1.90 -21.33
C LYS A 238 -1.54 -2.06 -22.82
N GLN A 239 -0.58 -2.44 -23.66
CA GLN A 239 -0.82 -2.77 -25.06
C GLN A 239 -1.69 -4.03 -25.20
N GLU A 240 -1.40 -5.09 -24.44
CA GLU A 240 -2.19 -6.32 -24.39
C GLU A 240 -3.63 -6.02 -23.96
N PHE A 241 -3.80 -5.17 -22.94
CA PHE A 241 -5.11 -4.70 -22.48
C PHE A 241 -5.86 -3.91 -23.57
N GLN A 242 -5.20 -3.00 -24.30
CA GLN A 242 -5.81 -2.28 -25.41
C GLN A 242 -6.19 -3.18 -26.59
N GLN A 243 -5.33 -4.14 -26.95
CA GLN A 243 -5.61 -5.12 -28.00
C GLN A 243 -6.77 -6.04 -27.60
N LEU A 244 -6.82 -6.48 -26.34
CA LEU A 244 -7.92 -7.28 -25.81
C LEU A 244 -9.24 -6.48 -25.78
N GLN A 245 -9.20 -5.19 -25.40
CA GLN A 245 -10.36 -4.31 -25.50
C GLN A 245 -10.86 -4.15 -26.93
N GLN A 246 -9.96 -3.97 -27.90
CA GLN A 246 -10.32 -3.89 -29.33
C GLN A 246 -10.85 -5.24 -29.87
N SER A 247 -10.25 -6.36 -29.47
CA SER A 247 -10.72 -7.71 -29.80
C SER A 247 -12.15 -7.94 -29.29
N ILE A 248 -12.39 -7.66 -28.00
CA ILE A 248 -13.72 -7.76 -27.39
C ILE A 248 -14.70 -6.85 -28.15
N ALA A 249 -14.34 -5.59 -28.41
CA ALA A 249 -15.20 -4.66 -29.15
C ALA A 249 -15.52 -5.13 -30.58
N THR A 250 -14.57 -5.78 -31.27
CA THR A 250 -14.73 -6.27 -32.64
C THR A 250 -15.54 -7.57 -32.69
N ASN A 251 -15.30 -8.50 -31.76
CA ASN A 251 -16.06 -9.75 -31.62
C ASN A 251 -17.51 -9.52 -31.18
N PHE A 252 -17.78 -8.42 -30.46
CA PHE A 252 -19.15 -8.00 -30.10
C PHE A 252 -20.02 -7.64 -31.32
N ILE A 253 -19.43 -7.33 -32.48
CA ILE A 253 -20.14 -6.91 -33.70
C ILE A 253 -20.48 -8.12 -34.61
N GLN A 254 -19.93 -9.31 -34.37
CA GLN A 254 -20.05 -10.47 -35.26
C GLN A 254 -21.18 -11.47 -34.96
N PHE A 255 -22.17 -11.12 -34.15
CA PHE A 255 -23.42 -11.89 -34.15
C PHE A 255 -24.33 -11.37 -35.26
N PRO A 256 -24.94 -12.23 -36.10
CA PRO A 256 -25.92 -11.76 -37.05
C PRO A 256 -27.06 -11.12 -36.25
N LEU A 257 -27.24 -9.80 -36.43
CA LEU A 257 -28.46 -9.13 -36.03
C LEU A 257 -29.61 -9.88 -36.70
N TYR A 258 -30.48 -10.49 -35.90
CA TYR A 258 -31.73 -11.02 -36.43
C TYR A 258 -32.56 -9.79 -36.83
N THR A 259 -32.88 -9.66 -38.12
CA THR A 259 -33.72 -8.56 -38.58
C THR A 259 -35.19 -8.81 -38.22
N ILE A 260 -36.05 -7.81 -38.39
CA ILE A 260 -37.51 -8.01 -38.28
C ILE A 260 -37.97 -9.15 -39.21
N GLU A 261 -37.40 -9.27 -40.41
CA GLU A 261 -37.67 -10.42 -41.29
C GLU A 261 -37.30 -11.77 -40.67
N ASP A 262 -36.28 -11.85 -39.82
CA ASP A 262 -35.92 -13.11 -39.16
C ASP A 262 -36.88 -13.45 -38.01
N LEU A 263 -37.37 -12.45 -37.28
CA LEU A 263 -38.45 -12.62 -36.29
C LEU A 263 -39.78 -13.02 -36.96
N LEU A 264 -40.06 -12.50 -38.17
CA LEU A 264 -41.23 -12.89 -38.98
C LEU A 264 -41.10 -14.30 -39.55
N LYS A 265 -39.88 -14.76 -39.89
CA LYS A 265 -39.65 -16.17 -40.23
C LYS A 265 -39.85 -17.09 -39.02
N LEU A 266 -39.46 -16.64 -37.83
CA LEU A 266 -39.66 -17.36 -36.57
C LEU A 266 -41.13 -17.41 -36.11
N SER A 267 -41.92 -16.41 -36.49
CA SER A 267 -43.34 -16.33 -36.10
C SER A 267 -44.23 -17.35 -36.81
N ASN A 268 -43.79 -17.89 -37.96
CA ASN A 268 -44.40 -18.99 -38.73
C ASN A 268 -45.95 -19.06 -38.68
N GLY A 269 -46.61 -17.93 -38.94
CA GLY A 269 -48.07 -17.82 -39.00
C GLY A 269 -48.76 -17.23 -37.76
N ALA A 270 -48.01 -16.86 -36.72
CA ALA A 270 -48.55 -16.10 -35.59
C ALA A 270 -49.17 -14.79 -36.09
N LYS A 271 -50.42 -14.53 -35.68
CA LYS A 271 -51.16 -13.32 -36.07
C LYS A 271 -50.66 -12.10 -35.30
N LYS A 272 -50.12 -12.31 -34.09
CA LYS A 272 -49.58 -11.27 -33.22
C LYS A 272 -48.31 -11.75 -32.51
N ILE A 273 -47.33 -10.85 -32.44
CA ILE A 273 -46.09 -11.01 -31.66
C ILE A 273 -46.12 -9.96 -30.57
N TYR A 274 -45.93 -10.36 -29.32
CA TYR A 274 -45.91 -9.49 -28.16
C TYR A 274 -44.50 -9.43 -27.59
N LEU A 275 -43.95 -8.22 -27.48
CA LEU A 275 -42.65 -7.96 -26.85
C LEU A 275 -42.89 -7.39 -25.46
N PHE A 276 -42.24 -7.96 -24.45
CA PHE A 276 -42.31 -7.48 -23.07
C PHE A 276 -40.98 -6.86 -22.66
N SER A 277 -41.07 -5.71 -22.01
CA SER A 277 -39.99 -5.06 -21.28
C SER A 277 -40.40 -4.97 -19.82
N PHE A 278 -39.64 -5.56 -18.92
CA PHE A 278 -39.82 -5.48 -17.49
C PHE A 278 -38.94 -4.37 -16.94
N ASN A 279 -39.51 -3.17 -16.80
CA ASN A 279 -38.84 -2.09 -16.08
C ASN A 279 -38.97 -2.31 -14.55
N VAL A 280 -38.28 -3.32 -14.02
CA VAL A 280 -38.12 -3.50 -12.58
C VAL A 280 -36.80 -2.86 -12.20
N GLN A 281 -36.81 -1.56 -11.88
CA GLN A 281 -35.64 -0.91 -11.29
C GLN A 281 -35.35 -1.59 -9.94
N LYS A 282 -34.34 -2.47 -9.92
CA LYS A 282 -33.81 -3.00 -8.67
C LYS A 282 -32.94 -1.93 -8.02
N ARG A 283 -33.06 -1.80 -6.72
CA ARG A 283 -32.24 -0.88 -5.93
C ARG A 283 -31.00 -1.62 -5.46
N GLU A 284 -29.84 -1.03 -5.62
CA GLU A 284 -28.61 -1.57 -5.04
C GLU A 284 -28.52 -1.14 -3.57
N LYS A 285 -28.18 -2.08 -2.68
CA LYS A 285 -28.02 -1.81 -1.25
C LYS A 285 -26.76 -2.47 -0.69
N LEU A 286 -25.77 -1.64 -0.40
CA LEU A 286 -24.59 -2.01 0.36
C LEU A 286 -24.90 -1.99 1.86
N ILE A 287 -24.55 -3.07 2.57
CA ILE A 287 -24.64 -3.20 4.02
C ILE A 287 -23.27 -3.58 4.57
N GLU A 288 -22.66 -2.64 5.29
CA GLU A 288 -21.42 -2.87 6.04
C GLU A 288 -21.76 -3.33 7.46
N LEU A 289 -21.35 -4.55 7.81
CA LEU A 289 -21.53 -5.11 9.14
C LEU A 289 -20.37 -4.71 10.05
N PRO A 290 -20.61 -4.62 11.37
CA PRO A 290 -19.54 -4.44 12.34
C PRO A 290 -18.45 -5.50 12.20
N SER A 291 -17.23 -5.13 12.56
CA SER A 291 -16.11 -6.07 12.54
C SER A 291 -16.34 -7.22 13.52
N SER A 292 -16.06 -8.44 13.08
CA SER A 292 -16.33 -9.68 13.81
C SER A 292 -15.11 -10.60 13.78
N SER A 293 -14.90 -11.38 14.85
CA SER A 293 -13.92 -12.48 14.84
C SER A 293 -14.28 -13.58 13.83
N GLU A 294 -15.58 -13.68 13.50
CA GLU A 294 -16.12 -14.65 12.54
C GLU A 294 -17.01 -13.91 11.50
N PRO A 295 -16.42 -13.27 10.47
CA PRO A 295 -17.16 -12.46 9.50
C PRO A 295 -18.25 -13.24 8.74
N TYR A 296 -18.01 -14.52 8.47
CA TYR A 296 -18.99 -15.43 7.87
C TYR A 296 -20.26 -15.57 8.70
N LEU A 297 -20.08 -15.88 9.99
CA LEU A 297 -21.20 -16.07 10.90
C LEU A 297 -21.98 -14.76 11.07
N ALA A 298 -21.28 -13.62 11.11
CA ALA A 298 -21.92 -12.31 11.18
C ALA A 298 -22.83 -12.03 9.97
N ILE A 299 -22.35 -12.30 8.74
CA ILE A 299 -23.18 -12.13 7.53
C ILE A 299 -24.37 -13.08 7.53
N ARG A 300 -24.15 -14.35 7.92
CA ARG A 300 -25.22 -15.35 8.00
C ARG A 300 -26.29 -14.98 9.03
N ASP A 301 -25.89 -14.56 10.22
CA ASP A 301 -26.80 -14.25 11.30
C ASP A 301 -27.59 -12.97 11.00
N TRP A 302 -26.95 -11.95 10.42
CA TRP A 302 -27.64 -10.76 9.92
C TRP A 302 -28.72 -11.09 8.88
N LYS A 303 -28.44 -11.97 7.92
CA LYS A 303 -29.44 -12.42 6.93
C LYS A 303 -30.66 -13.05 7.58
N ARG A 304 -30.45 -13.88 8.61
CA ARG A 304 -31.52 -14.55 9.36
C ARG A 304 -32.36 -13.54 10.14
N GLU A 305 -31.72 -12.62 10.84
CA GLU A 305 -32.38 -11.55 11.59
C GLU A 305 -33.25 -10.64 10.70
N ASN A 306 -32.88 -10.48 9.42
CA ASN A 306 -33.60 -9.64 8.46
C ASN A 306 -34.63 -10.41 7.60
N ASN A 307 -34.90 -11.68 7.89
CA ASN A 307 -35.80 -12.54 7.10
C ASN A 307 -35.42 -12.68 5.62
N LEU A 308 -34.13 -12.52 5.28
CA LEU A 308 -33.61 -12.63 3.92
C LEU A 308 -33.07 -14.05 3.63
N PHE A 309 -33.60 -15.05 4.34
CA PHE A 309 -33.19 -16.45 4.29
C PHE A 309 -34.14 -17.35 3.48
N SER A 310 -35.12 -16.79 2.78
CA SER A 310 -36.16 -17.58 2.10
C SER A 310 -35.71 -18.16 0.75
N SER A 311 -36.03 -19.44 0.58
CA SER A 311 -35.86 -20.25 -0.63
C SER A 311 -36.79 -19.81 -1.77
N PRO A 312 -36.37 -19.87 -3.05
CA PRO A 312 -35.06 -20.32 -3.50
C PRO A 312 -34.05 -19.17 -3.42
N THR A 313 -32.99 -19.37 -2.63
CA THR A 313 -31.77 -18.59 -2.76
C THR A 313 -31.14 -18.97 -4.10
N LEU A 314 -31.04 -18.01 -5.03
CA LEU A 314 -30.36 -18.22 -6.32
C LEU A 314 -28.86 -18.53 -6.17
N ILE A 315 -28.29 -18.41 -4.97
CA ILE A 315 -26.88 -18.71 -4.63
C ILE A 315 -26.85 -19.49 -3.32
N ALA A 316 -26.13 -20.61 -3.28
CA ALA A 316 -26.01 -21.46 -2.10
C ALA A 316 -25.31 -20.72 -0.94
N GLU A 317 -25.74 -20.98 0.31
CA GLU A 317 -24.96 -20.63 1.51
C GLU A 317 -23.59 -21.33 1.38
N GLY A 318 -22.55 -20.57 1.03
CA GLY A 318 -21.20 -21.11 0.80
C GLY A 318 -20.37 -20.37 -0.24
N GLU A 319 -21.00 -19.64 -1.16
CA GLU A 319 -20.30 -18.80 -2.14
C GLU A 319 -20.12 -17.38 -1.61
N TYR A 320 -19.08 -17.20 -0.81
CA TYR A 320 -18.65 -15.90 -0.31
C TYR A 320 -17.30 -15.56 -0.93
N GLU A 321 -17.12 -14.30 -1.30
CA GLU A 321 -15.83 -13.81 -1.76
C GLU A 321 -14.96 -13.47 -0.54
N GLU A 322 -13.77 -14.07 -0.48
CA GLU A 322 -12.78 -13.79 0.56
C GLU A 322 -11.63 -12.96 0.00
N HIS A 323 -11.28 -11.89 0.72
CA HIS A 323 -10.08 -11.12 0.46
C HIS A 323 -9.23 -10.99 1.73
N PHE A 324 -7.91 -11.11 1.57
CA PHE A 324 -6.95 -10.94 2.66
C PHE A 324 -6.13 -9.69 2.44
N VAL A 325 -6.00 -8.89 3.50
CA VAL A 325 -5.13 -7.71 3.52
C VAL A 325 -4.08 -7.91 4.61
N LYS A 326 -2.82 -7.67 4.28
CA LYS A 326 -1.71 -7.74 5.23
C LYS A 326 -1.56 -6.41 5.95
N ASP A 327 -1.38 -6.46 7.25
CA ASP A 327 -1.02 -5.33 8.09
C ASP A 327 0.25 -5.63 8.90
N LEU A 328 0.97 -4.58 9.31
CA LEU A 328 2.25 -4.66 10.00
C LEU A 328 2.23 -3.73 11.22
N PHE A 329 2.38 -4.31 12.41
CA PHE A 329 2.51 -3.54 13.65
C PHE A 329 3.95 -3.60 14.16
N THR A 330 4.52 -2.45 14.48
CA THR A 330 5.90 -2.34 14.98
C THR A 330 5.91 -2.06 16.49
N ILE A 331 6.57 -2.93 17.24
CA ILE A 331 6.97 -2.69 18.63
C ILE A 331 8.33 -2.00 18.62
N VAL A 332 8.43 -0.85 19.29
CA VAL A 332 9.69 -0.15 19.51
C VAL A 332 10.05 -0.19 20.99
N ILE A 333 11.26 -0.64 21.32
CA ILE A 333 11.76 -0.69 22.70
C ILE A 333 13.06 0.09 22.79
N ASN A 334 13.11 1.01 23.75
CA ASN A 334 14.29 1.78 24.09
C ASN A 334 14.95 1.17 25.32
N ILE A 335 16.22 0.83 25.23
CA ILE A 335 17.02 0.33 26.35
C ILE A 335 18.15 1.33 26.61
N ASN A 336 18.24 1.80 27.86
CA ASN A 336 19.30 2.70 28.34
C ASN A 336 19.53 3.94 27.47
N SER A 337 18.45 4.57 26.98
CA SER A 337 18.42 5.85 26.23
C SER A 337 19.24 5.94 24.93
N VAL A 338 20.05 4.92 24.57
CA VAL A 338 20.99 4.99 23.44
C VAL A 338 20.71 3.94 22.36
N ILE A 339 20.05 2.81 22.70
CA ILE A 339 19.81 1.71 21.75
C ILE A 339 18.31 1.42 21.65
N THR A 340 17.81 1.43 20.41
CA THR A 340 16.41 1.11 20.07
C THR A 340 16.34 -0.16 19.24
N GLN A 341 15.59 -1.16 19.70
CA GLN A 341 15.28 -2.36 18.93
C GLN A 341 13.81 -2.32 18.48
N LYS A 342 13.57 -2.72 17.23
CA LYS A 342 12.24 -2.79 16.62
C LYS A 342 11.87 -4.24 16.33
N PHE A 343 10.64 -4.61 16.67
CA PHE A 343 10.07 -5.92 16.36
C PHE A 343 8.80 -5.72 15.54
N GLU A 344 8.63 -6.51 14.49
CA GLU A 344 7.46 -6.46 13.63
C GLU A 344 6.55 -7.66 13.90
N ILE A 345 5.25 -7.38 14.08
CA ILE A 345 4.21 -8.39 14.23
C ILE A 345 3.32 -8.30 12.98
N PRO A 346 3.58 -9.12 11.94
CA PRO A 346 2.71 -9.21 10.79
C PRO A 346 1.45 -10.00 11.14
N PHE A 347 0.30 -9.51 10.66
CA PHE A 347 -0.95 -10.28 10.64
C PHE A 347 -1.77 -9.93 9.39
N LYS A 348 -2.75 -10.77 9.09
CA LYS A 348 -3.68 -10.56 7.98
C LYS A 348 -5.07 -10.37 8.53
N PHE A 349 -5.83 -9.43 7.99
CA PHE A 349 -7.27 -9.35 8.23
C PHE A 349 -8.02 -9.82 6.98
N LYS A 350 -9.22 -10.33 7.23
CA LYS A 350 -10.10 -10.98 6.28
C LYS A 350 -11.30 -10.10 6.04
N ILE A 351 -11.64 -9.90 4.77
CA ILE A 351 -12.86 -9.22 4.32
C ILE A 351 -13.69 -10.27 3.61
N ILE A 352 -14.95 -10.39 4.02
CA ILE A 352 -15.94 -11.26 3.40
C ILE A 352 -17.03 -10.41 2.79
N SER A 353 -17.27 -10.64 1.50
CA SER A 353 -18.41 -10.09 0.79
C SER A 353 -19.36 -11.20 0.35
N HIS A 354 -20.65 -10.86 0.31
CA HIS A 354 -21.67 -11.73 -0.25
C HIS A 354 -22.73 -10.92 -0.98
N CYS A 355 -22.90 -11.24 -2.25
CA CYS A 355 -23.85 -10.61 -3.15
C CYS A 355 -25.05 -11.53 -3.37
N PHE A 356 -26.28 -11.00 -3.24
CA PHE A 356 -27.49 -11.76 -3.52
C PHE A 356 -28.65 -10.84 -3.92
N GLU A 357 -29.62 -11.38 -4.65
CA GLU A 357 -30.73 -10.66 -5.23
C GLU A 357 -32.07 -11.00 -4.54
N THR A 358 -32.97 -10.01 -4.49
CA THR A 358 -34.40 -10.17 -4.20
C THR A 358 -35.24 -9.54 -5.33
N ASP A 359 -36.57 -9.71 -5.32
CA ASP A 359 -37.50 -9.18 -6.34
C ASP A 359 -37.30 -7.68 -6.69
N HIS A 360 -36.79 -6.89 -5.75
CA HIS A 360 -36.69 -5.44 -5.87
C HIS A 360 -35.32 -4.87 -5.49
N THR A 361 -34.39 -5.67 -4.97
CA THR A 361 -33.13 -5.17 -4.38
C THR A 361 -31.98 -6.13 -4.60
N ASP A 362 -30.85 -5.59 -5.05
CA ASP A 362 -29.55 -6.27 -5.09
C ASP A 362 -28.77 -5.90 -3.82
N TYR A 363 -28.42 -6.89 -3.02
CA TYR A 363 -27.73 -6.71 -1.75
C TYR A 363 -26.25 -7.07 -1.88
N ILE A 364 -25.41 -6.20 -1.32
CA ILE A 364 -23.98 -6.47 -1.09
C ILE A 364 -23.75 -6.39 0.42
N LEU A 365 -23.47 -7.53 1.04
CA LEU A 365 -23.10 -7.60 2.46
C LEU A 365 -21.59 -7.65 2.58
N LEU A 366 -21.01 -6.82 3.45
CA LEU A 366 -19.58 -6.77 3.71
C LEU A 366 -19.29 -6.85 5.21
N CYS A 367 -18.39 -7.75 5.61
CA CYS A 367 -17.91 -7.86 7.00
C CYS A 367 -16.41 -8.13 7.02
N ASN A 368 -15.71 -7.62 8.03
CA ASN A 368 -14.27 -7.85 8.19
C ASN A 368 -13.88 -8.15 9.65
N ASP A 369 -12.67 -8.64 9.88
CA ASP A 369 -12.12 -8.89 11.22
C ASP A 369 -11.06 -7.85 11.65
N GLN A 370 -10.96 -6.72 10.93
CA GLN A 370 -9.89 -5.73 11.10
C GLN A 370 -9.87 -5.11 12.51
N LEU A 371 -11.01 -4.59 12.99
CA LEU A 371 -11.06 -3.92 14.30
C LEU A 371 -10.78 -4.92 15.44
N PHE A 372 -11.30 -6.14 15.30
CA PHE A 372 -11.04 -7.23 16.23
C PHE A 372 -9.53 -7.53 16.31
N LYS A 373 -8.87 -7.76 15.16
CA LYS A 373 -7.42 -8.04 15.11
C LYS A 373 -6.58 -6.87 15.57
N ASN A 374 -6.98 -5.63 15.26
CA ASN A 374 -6.31 -4.42 15.74
C ASN A 374 -6.35 -4.28 17.26
N ASN A 375 -7.43 -4.71 17.91
CA ASN A 375 -7.50 -4.71 19.37
C ASN A 375 -6.66 -5.85 19.95
N LEU A 376 -6.75 -7.04 19.37
CA LEU A 376 -5.99 -8.20 19.80
C LEU A 376 -4.46 -7.98 19.68
N VAL A 377 -3.99 -7.36 18.60
CA VAL A 377 -2.57 -7.05 18.44
C VAL A 377 -2.11 -5.99 19.44
N LYS A 378 -2.93 -4.99 19.79
CA LYS A 378 -2.58 -3.99 20.82
C LYS A 378 -2.40 -4.66 22.19
N GLU A 379 -3.27 -5.59 22.54
CA GLU A 379 -3.15 -6.37 23.77
C GLU A 379 -1.87 -7.22 23.75
N TYR A 380 -1.65 -7.96 22.65
CA TYR A 380 -0.45 -8.78 22.49
C TYR A 380 0.85 -7.95 22.54
N VAL A 381 0.87 -6.77 21.91
CA VAL A 381 2.00 -5.82 21.96
C VAL A 381 2.31 -5.41 23.40
N ASN A 382 1.29 -5.14 24.21
CA ASN A 382 1.49 -4.77 25.62
C ASN A 382 2.07 -5.93 26.43
N ILE A 383 1.61 -7.16 26.18
CA ILE A 383 2.16 -8.37 26.82
C ILE A 383 3.62 -8.57 26.41
N CYS A 384 3.96 -8.41 25.12
CA CYS A 384 5.32 -8.50 24.62
C CYS A 384 6.23 -7.45 25.24
N LYS A 385 5.79 -6.18 25.30
CA LYS A 385 6.54 -5.10 25.96
C LYS A 385 6.82 -5.42 27.43
N ASN A 386 5.83 -5.93 28.15
CA ASN A 386 6.00 -6.31 29.55
C ASN A 386 6.99 -7.48 29.72
N TRP A 387 6.93 -8.49 28.85
CA TRP A 387 7.91 -9.58 28.88
C TRP A 387 9.33 -9.07 28.60
N LEU A 388 9.52 -8.27 27.55
CA LEU A 388 10.81 -7.68 27.18
C LEU A 388 11.37 -6.76 28.27
N SER A 389 10.52 -5.97 28.93
CA SER A 389 10.93 -5.14 30.08
C SER A 389 11.32 -5.96 31.31
N ASN A 390 10.79 -7.17 31.47
CA ASN A 390 11.09 -8.06 32.59
C ASN A 390 12.22 -9.07 32.32
N CYS A 391 12.73 -9.17 31.09
CA CYS A 391 13.87 -10.03 30.78
C CYS A 391 15.08 -9.73 31.67
N GLU A 392 15.72 -10.76 32.19
CA GLU A 392 16.87 -10.63 33.09
C GLU A 392 18.11 -10.07 32.38
N ILE A 393 18.37 -10.52 31.14
CA ILE A 393 19.41 -9.99 30.25
C ILE A 393 18.73 -9.12 29.20
N LYS A 394 19.30 -7.93 28.96
CA LYS A 394 18.85 -6.97 27.96
C LYS A 394 19.72 -7.01 26.72
N TYR A 395 19.09 -6.73 25.59
CA TYR A 395 19.74 -6.61 24.30
C TYR A 395 20.86 -5.54 24.30
N SER A 396 21.96 -5.86 23.61
CA SER A 396 23.20 -5.09 23.49
C SER A 396 23.80 -4.59 24.80
N CYS A 397 23.52 -5.25 25.93
CA CYS A 397 24.09 -4.91 27.22
C CYS A 397 25.27 -5.84 27.55
N TYR A 398 26.34 -5.25 28.08
CA TYR A 398 27.43 -6.00 28.69
C TYR A 398 27.01 -6.45 30.10
N TYR A 399 27.28 -7.71 30.43
CA TYR A 399 27.11 -8.22 31.78
C TYR A 399 28.36 -8.94 32.24
N THR A 400 28.78 -8.66 33.46
CA THR A 400 29.79 -9.42 34.17
C THR A 400 29.25 -10.77 34.65
N VAL A 401 30.13 -11.73 34.88
CA VAL A 401 29.77 -13.04 35.47
C VAL A 401 28.97 -12.87 36.77
N ASN A 402 29.36 -11.92 37.63
CA ASN A 402 28.69 -11.67 38.91
C ASN A 402 27.26 -11.13 38.72
N GLU A 403 27.01 -10.28 37.73
CA GLU A 403 25.67 -9.76 37.46
C GLU A 403 24.74 -10.86 36.93
N ILE A 404 25.23 -11.70 36.01
CA ILE A 404 24.50 -12.86 35.52
C ILE A 404 24.20 -13.83 36.66
N ARG A 405 25.19 -14.12 37.51
CA ARG A 405 25.02 -14.96 38.70
C ARG A 405 23.95 -14.40 39.63
N ASN A 406 23.94 -13.09 39.88
CA ASN A 406 22.95 -12.48 40.77
C ASN A 406 21.51 -12.57 40.20
N LYS A 407 21.36 -12.68 38.88
CA LYS A 407 20.07 -12.85 38.20
C LYS A 407 19.56 -14.30 38.21
N PHE A 408 20.44 -15.27 37.97
CA PHE A 408 20.04 -16.67 37.74
C PHE A 408 20.45 -17.67 38.84
N GLY A 409 21.39 -17.30 39.70
CA GLY A 409 21.84 -18.11 40.84
C GLY A 409 22.70 -19.31 40.46
N ARG A 410 22.84 -20.26 41.39
CA ARG A 410 23.72 -21.45 41.29
C ARG A 410 22.96 -22.71 40.84
N SER A 411 22.24 -22.61 39.73
CA SER A 411 21.51 -23.75 39.16
C SER A 411 21.37 -23.58 37.66
N SER A 412 21.81 -24.61 36.92
CA SER A 412 21.69 -24.66 35.46
C SER A 412 20.21 -24.69 35.04
N ARG A 413 19.87 -23.99 33.97
CA ARG A 413 18.48 -23.86 33.48
C ARG A 413 18.43 -23.40 32.04
N TRP A 414 17.28 -23.61 31.41
CA TRP A 414 16.96 -23.01 30.13
C TRP A 414 16.53 -21.56 30.29
N LEU A 415 17.05 -20.71 29.41
CA LEU A 415 16.65 -19.34 29.16
C LEU A 415 16.04 -19.27 27.76
N TYR A 416 15.19 -18.27 27.55
CA TYR A 416 14.47 -18.09 26.29
C TYR A 416 14.70 -16.70 25.74
N ASP A 417 14.92 -16.63 24.43
CA ASP A 417 15.07 -15.38 23.69
C ASP A 417 13.72 -14.84 23.19
N GLU A 418 13.75 -13.62 22.62
CA GLU A 418 12.58 -12.96 22.02
C GLU A 418 11.94 -13.74 20.86
N ASN A 419 12.68 -14.64 20.20
CA ASN A 419 12.25 -15.43 19.06
C ASN A 419 11.74 -16.82 19.48
N GLY A 420 11.78 -17.14 20.78
CA GLY A 420 11.44 -18.46 21.31
C GLY A 420 12.59 -19.48 21.23
N GLY A 421 13.78 -19.04 20.82
CA GLY A 421 15.02 -19.79 20.95
C GLY A 421 15.35 -20.11 22.41
N SER A 422 16.04 -21.21 22.62
CA SER A 422 16.40 -21.71 23.95
C SER A 422 17.91 -21.71 24.13
N HIS A 423 18.35 -21.12 25.23
CA HIS A 423 19.76 -20.98 25.59
C HIS A 423 20.02 -21.67 26.92
N TYR A 424 21.10 -22.44 27.03
CA TYR A 424 21.38 -23.17 28.25
C TYR A 424 22.33 -22.37 29.14
N TYR A 425 21.82 -21.91 30.29
CA TYR A 425 22.64 -21.39 31.38
C TYR A 425 23.18 -22.57 32.19
N GLU A 426 24.50 -22.70 32.21
CA GLU A 426 25.22 -23.77 32.88
C GLU A 426 25.97 -23.22 34.08
N TYR A 427 25.74 -23.83 35.24
CA TYR A 427 26.54 -23.64 36.45
C TYR A 427 27.44 -24.86 36.66
N VAL A 428 28.75 -24.63 36.70
CA VAL A 428 29.75 -25.67 36.97
C VAL A 428 30.38 -25.39 38.32
N LYS A 429 30.16 -26.30 39.27
CA LYS A 429 30.77 -26.21 40.60
C LYS A 429 32.23 -26.64 40.51
N GLY A 430 33.15 -25.76 40.87
CA GLY A 430 34.58 -26.09 40.91
C GLY A 430 35.10 -26.34 42.33
N ILE A 431 36.37 -26.74 42.40
CA ILE A 431 37.07 -27.05 43.67
C ILE A 431 37.47 -25.77 44.41
N PHE A 432 37.84 -24.73 43.67
CA PHE A 432 38.28 -23.43 44.22
C PHE A 432 37.39 -22.26 43.77
N PHE A 433 36.89 -22.30 42.54
CA PHE A 433 36.00 -21.31 41.96
C PHE A 433 34.89 -22.01 41.20
N ASP A 434 33.69 -21.45 41.25
CA ASP A 434 32.57 -21.87 40.43
C ASP A 434 32.61 -21.13 39.08
N ASP A 435 32.13 -21.78 38.02
CA ASP A 435 32.06 -21.23 36.67
C ASP A 435 30.62 -21.17 36.15
N TRP A 436 30.37 -20.23 35.23
CA TRP A 436 29.07 -20.02 34.62
C TRP A 436 29.20 -19.77 33.12
N TYR A 437 28.34 -20.44 32.35
CA TYR A 437 28.30 -20.35 30.90
C TYR A 437 26.87 -20.15 30.40
N ILE A 438 26.73 -19.49 29.25
CA ILE A 438 25.51 -19.50 28.44
C ILE A 438 25.89 -20.01 27.06
N ASP A 439 25.32 -21.15 26.69
CA ASP A 439 25.64 -21.92 25.48
C ASP A 439 27.13 -22.26 25.35
N GLY A 440 27.71 -22.74 26.44
CA GLY A 440 29.13 -23.14 26.51
C GLY A 440 30.14 -21.99 26.43
N LYS A 441 29.66 -20.74 26.41
CA LYS A 441 30.50 -19.53 26.38
C LYS A 441 30.43 -18.81 27.71
N THR A 442 31.52 -18.20 28.14
CA THR A 442 31.60 -17.46 29.41
C THR A 442 30.56 -16.35 29.49
N CYS A 443 30.00 -16.15 30.69
CA CYS A 443 28.94 -15.17 30.90
C CYS A 443 29.37 -13.70 30.74
N ASP A 444 30.68 -13.42 30.84
CA ASP A 444 31.26 -12.07 30.73
C ASP A 444 31.31 -11.61 29.26
N ARG A 445 30.22 -11.02 28.78
CA ARG A 445 30.08 -10.62 27.37
C ARG A 445 28.95 -9.62 27.14
N ILE A 446 28.93 -9.07 25.92
CA ILE A 446 27.76 -8.39 25.36
C ILE A 446 26.78 -9.45 24.85
N TYR A 447 25.50 -9.28 25.18
CA TYR A 447 24.42 -10.13 24.69
C TYR A 447 23.64 -9.38 23.62
N ASN A 448 23.45 -10.00 22.46
CA ASN A 448 22.66 -9.44 21.35
C ASN A 448 21.26 -10.07 21.28
N GLU A 449 20.77 -10.55 22.42
CA GLU A 449 19.47 -11.14 22.59
C GLU A 449 18.91 -10.71 23.95
N PHE A 450 17.60 -10.65 24.08
CA PHE A 450 16.95 -10.66 25.39
C PHE A 450 16.98 -12.08 25.92
N LEU A 451 17.28 -12.28 27.21
CA LEU A 451 17.14 -13.62 27.80
C LEU A 451 16.30 -13.55 29.07
N SER A 452 15.31 -14.43 29.13
CA SER A 452 14.50 -14.62 30.33
C SER A 452 14.35 -16.08 30.74
N ARG A 453 14.07 -16.29 32.04
CA ARG A 453 13.63 -17.59 32.56
C ARG A 453 12.24 -17.99 32.06
N ASN A 454 11.42 -17.01 31.69
CA ASN A 454 10.06 -17.23 31.20
C ASN A 454 10.07 -17.21 29.67
N ARG A 455 9.30 -18.11 29.04
CA ARG A 455 9.14 -18.12 27.58
C ARG A 455 8.50 -16.80 27.10
N PRO A 456 8.85 -16.34 25.88
CA PRO A 456 8.17 -15.20 25.29
C PRO A 456 6.67 -15.47 25.08
N PRO A 457 5.83 -14.43 25.07
CA PRO A 457 4.41 -14.57 24.82
C PRO A 457 4.14 -15.18 23.44
N GLN A 458 3.32 -16.23 23.39
CA GLN A 458 2.92 -16.85 22.13
C GLN A 458 1.97 -15.92 21.36
N LYS A 459 2.20 -15.80 20.05
CA LYS A 459 1.32 -15.06 19.16
C LYS A 459 -0.08 -15.72 19.18
N PRO A 460 -1.16 -14.95 19.38
CA PRO A 460 -2.53 -15.45 19.25
C PRO A 460 -2.77 -16.08 17.88
N LYS A 461 -3.44 -17.23 17.83
CA LYS A 461 -3.71 -17.97 16.59
C LYS A 461 -4.59 -17.17 15.63
N GLU A 462 -5.43 -16.30 16.17
CA GLU A 462 -6.30 -15.42 15.43
C GLU A 462 -5.51 -14.37 14.63
N LEU A 463 -4.24 -14.11 14.97
CA LEU A 463 -3.36 -13.21 14.23
C LEU A 463 -2.51 -13.92 13.16
N ASP A 464 -2.62 -15.24 13.01
CA ASP A 464 -1.84 -16.02 12.03
C ASP A 464 -2.39 -15.98 10.60
#